data_AF-A0A0M0BYE8-F1
#
_entry.id   AF-A0A0M0BYE8-F1
#
_cell.length_a   1.000
_cell.length_b   1.000
_cell.length_c   1.000
_cell.angle_alpha   90.00
_cell.angle_beta   90.00
_cell.angle_gamma   90.00
#
_symmetry.space_group_name_H-M   'P 1'
#
loop_
_entity.id
_entity.type
_entity.pdbx_description
1 polymer ?
#
loop_
_entity_poly.entity_id
_entity_poly.type
_entity_poly.pdbx_seq_one_letter_code
_entity_poly.pdbx_strand_id
1 'polypeptide(L)'
;MTQEKSNFIVKFYDKDYEDKTILELVEAPVSAISGVSEADAEDLKKAFNIETVEDLASNDYVLLAQAIALFSDASGAVLDKKFESKDFAELADKPASAIAGVSEGDAALLKKSLGIDSIRELADNKYVLVAQATVTLAELVQCIIDDIF
;
A
#
# COMPACT_ATOMS: atom_id res chain seq x y z
N MET A 1 -18.20 -9.23 26.29
CA MET A 1 -17.73 -8.51 25.10
C MET A 1 -16.23 -8.43 25.22
N THR A 2 -15.59 -9.47 24.71
CA THR A 2 -14.19 -9.81 24.93
C THR A 2 -13.35 -8.79 24.16
N GLN A 3 -12.40 -8.16 24.86
CA GLN A 3 -11.44 -7.25 24.26
C GLN A 3 -10.78 -7.89 23.02
N GLU A 4 -10.98 -7.28 21.85
CA GLU A 4 -10.22 -7.49 20.60
C GLU A 4 -8.73 -7.12 20.74
N LYS A 5 -8.13 -7.35 21.91
CA LYS A 5 -6.82 -6.79 22.32
C LYS A 5 -5.60 -7.40 21.65
N SER A 6 -5.77 -8.09 20.52
CA SER A 6 -4.63 -8.60 19.76
C SER A 6 -4.96 -8.70 18.29
N ASN A 7 -5.47 -7.62 17.71
CA ASN A 7 -5.40 -7.51 16.26
C ASN A 7 -3.93 -7.26 15.88
N PHE A 8 -3.30 -8.24 15.23
CA PHE A 8 -1.88 -8.20 14.85
C PHE A 8 -1.51 -6.93 14.06
N ILE A 9 -2.49 -6.39 13.34
CA ILE A 9 -2.38 -5.17 12.54
C ILE A 9 -2.11 -3.92 13.39
N VAL A 10 -2.67 -3.81 14.59
CA VAL A 10 -2.57 -2.60 15.44
C VAL A 10 -1.12 -2.24 15.80
N LYS A 11 -0.21 -3.23 15.80
CA LYS A 11 1.22 -3.04 16.05
C LYS A 11 1.92 -2.12 15.05
N PHE A 12 1.35 -1.98 13.86
CA PHE A 12 1.89 -1.15 12.78
C PHE A 12 1.32 0.26 12.82
N TYR A 13 0.51 0.60 13.81
CA TYR A 13 -0.06 1.91 14.00
C TYR A 13 0.60 2.63 15.17
N ASP A 14 0.55 3.95 15.14
CA ASP A 14 1.01 4.77 16.24
C ASP A 14 0.17 4.54 17.49
N LYS A 15 0.78 4.83 18.65
CA LYS A 15 0.20 4.52 19.96
C LYS A 15 -1.19 5.10 20.17
N ASP A 16 -1.45 6.28 19.60
CA ASP A 16 -2.74 6.96 19.72
C ASP A 16 -3.90 6.18 19.06
N TYR A 17 -3.59 5.17 18.24
CA TYR A 17 -4.54 4.30 17.56
C TYR A 17 -4.60 2.88 18.17
N GLU A 18 -3.93 2.61 19.30
CA GLU A 18 -3.83 1.26 19.88
C GLU A 18 -5.17 0.67 20.35
N ASP A 19 -6.13 1.53 20.69
CA ASP A 19 -7.48 1.15 21.14
C ASP A 19 -8.53 1.18 20.01
N LYS A 20 -8.13 1.43 18.75
CA LYS A 20 -9.04 1.49 17.61
C LYS A 20 -9.41 0.11 17.08
N THR A 21 -10.66 -0.03 16.65
CA THR A 21 -11.14 -1.22 15.93
C THR A 21 -10.56 -1.25 14.51
N ILE A 22 -10.59 -2.42 13.87
CA ILE A 22 -10.08 -2.54 12.48
C ILE A 22 -10.83 -1.64 11.51
N LEU A 23 -12.15 -1.47 11.70
CA LEU A 23 -12.99 -0.60 10.89
C LEU A 23 -12.60 0.88 11.05
N GLU A 24 -12.32 1.31 12.29
CA GLU A 24 -11.82 2.67 12.53
C GLU A 24 -10.40 2.90 11.96
N LEU A 25 -9.57 1.85 11.88
CA LEU A 25 -8.22 1.95 11.30
C LEU A 25 -8.25 2.09 9.77
N VAL A 26 -9.30 1.62 9.10
CA VAL A 26 -9.48 1.83 7.65
C VAL A 26 -9.71 3.31 7.34
N GLU A 27 -10.53 3.97 8.15
CA GLU A 27 -10.85 5.40 8.00
C GLU A 27 -9.79 6.33 8.62
N ALA A 28 -8.81 5.78 9.34
CA ALA A 28 -7.74 6.55 9.96
C ALA A 28 -6.88 7.25 8.89
N PRO A 29 -6.28 8.42 9.22
CA PRO A 29 -5.36 9.07 8.30
C PRO A 29 -4.15 8.19 8.03
N VAL A 30 -3.52 8.33 6.86
CA VAL A 30 -2.33 7.54 6.50
C VAL A 30 -1.16 7.74 7.47
N SER A 31 -1.06 8.92 8.11
CA SER A 31 -0.09 9.19 9.18
C SER A 31 -0.31 8.39 10.46
N ALA A 32 -1.46 7.72 10.61
CA ALA A 32 -1.69 6.79 11.72
C ALA A 32 -0.79 5.54 11.65
N ILE A 33 -0.28 5.20 10.46
CA ILE A 33 0.64 4.08 10.29
C ILE A 33 2.01 4.48 10.84
N SER A 34 2.51 3.68 11.78
CA SER A 34 3.75 4.02 12.48
C SER A 34 4.94 4.08 11.53
N GLY A 35 5.61 5.23 11.54
CA GLY A 35 6.72 5.54 10.64
C GLY A 35 6.33 6.35 9.40
N VAL A 36 5.05 6.68 9.21
CA VAL A 36 4.59 7.70 8.26
C VAL A 36 4.40 9.01 9.04
N SER A 37 5.17 10.04 8.73
CA SER A 37 4.99 11.34 9.40
C SER A 37 3.84 12.14 8.78
N GLU A 38 3.33 13.15 9.50
CA GLU A 38 2.36 14.11 8.95
C GLU A 38 2.86 14.80 7.67
N ALA A 39 4.17 15.04 7.57
CA ALA A 39 4.76 15.61 6.36
C ALA A 39 4.72 14.63 5.18
N ASP A 40 4.92 13.33 5.46
CA ASP A 40 4.83 12.28 4.44
C ASP A 40 3.38 12.10 3.96
N ALA A 41 2.42 12.14 4.89
CA ALA A 41 0.99 12.11 4.59
C ALA A 41 0.56 13.29 3.70
N GLU A 42 1.04 14.50 3.99
CA GLU A 42 0.77 15.68 3.15
C GLU A 42 1.37 15.57 1.74
N ASP A 43 2.54 14.95 1.60
CA ASP A 43 3.14 14.69 0.29
C ASP A 43 2.34 13.64 -0.50
N LEU A 44 1.86 12.57 0.17
CA LEU A 44 0.99 11.55 -0.44
C LEU A 44 -0.36 12.14 -0.90
N LYS A 45 -0.96 13.00 -0.07
CA LYS A 45 -2.18 13.74 -0.42
C LYS A 45 -1.98 14.61 -1.66
N LYS A 46 -0.87 15.32 -1.76
CA LYS A 46 -0.58 16.17 -2.94
C LYS A 46 -0.35 15.36 -4.20
N ALA A 47 0.35 14.23 -4.09
CA ALA A 47 0.72 13.41 -5.23
C ALA A 47 -0.46 12.58 -5.77
N PHE A 48 -1.24 11.95 -4.89
CA PHE A 48 -2.24 10.95 -5.29
C PHE A 48 -3.59 11.11 -4.61
N ASN A 49 -3.81 12.22 -3.88
CA ASN A 49 -5.02 12.44 -3.10
C ASN A 49 -5.29 11.32 -2.08
N ILE A 50 -4.23 10.78 -1.49
CA ILE A 50 -4.30 9.77 -0.42
C ILE A 50 -4.42 10.48 0.93
N GLU A 51 -5.53 10.27 1.63
CA GLU A 51 -5.75 10.84 2.96
C GLU A 51 -5.82 9.76 4.04
N THR A 52 -6.49 8.65 3.72
CA THR A 52 -6.78 7.55 4.64
C THR A 52 -5.96 6.31 4.35
N VAL A 53 -5.98 5.36 5.29
CA VAL A 53 -5.45 4.01 5.09
C VAL A 53 -6.14 3.32 3.92
N GLU A 54 -7.47 3.48 3.78
CA GLU A 54 -8.22 2.94 2.64
C GLU A 54 -7.75 3.50 1.29
N ASP A 55 -7.53 4.82 1.22
CA ASP A 55 -7.05 5.48 0.00
C ASP A 55 -5.69 4.93 -0.43
N LEU A 56 -4.78 4.70 0.54
CA LEU A 56 -3.47 4.12 0.25
C LEU A 56 -3.59 2.67 -0.22
N ALA A 57 -4.45 1.88 0.41
CA ALA A 57 -4.64 0.47 0.10
C ALA A 57 -5.20 0.23 -1.32
N SER A 58 -6.12 1.10 -1.73
CA SER A 58 -6.89 0.98 -2.98
C SER A 58 -6.38 1.86 -4.12
N ASN A 59 -5.28 2.58 -3.93
CA ASN A 59 -4.76 3.51 -4.93
C ASN A 59 -4.39 2.82 -6.26
N ASP A 60 -4.90 3.33 -7.38
CA ASP A 60 -4.68 2.75 -8.71
C ASP A 60 -3.20 2.61 -9.09
N TYR A 61 -2.35 3.57 -8.72
CA TYR A 61 -0.93 3.53 -9.06
C TYR A 61 -0.18 2.50 -8.23
N VAL A 62 -0.60 2.32 -6.97
CA VAL A 62 -0.10 1.24 -6.10
C VAL A 62 -0.46 -0.12 -6.68
N LEU A 63 -1.74 -0.33 -7.04
CA LEU A 63 -2.21 -1.58 -7.63
C LEU A 63 -1.53 -1.89 -8.96
N LEU A 64 -1.33 -0.86 -9.80
CA LEU A 64 -0.60 -1.00 -11.06
C LEU A 64 0.88 -1.36 -10.84
N ALA A 65 1.54 -0.73 -9.87
CA ALA A 65 2.90 -1.06 -9.52
C ALA A 65 3.02 -2.53 -9.06
N GLN A 66 2.11 -2.98 -8.21
CA GLN A 66 2.03 -4.38 -7.77
C GLN A 66 1.78 -5.35 -8.92
N ALA A 67 0.91 -5.00 -9.87
CA ALA A 67 0.71 -5.81 -11.06
C ALA A 67 2.00 -5.93 -11.88
N ILE A 68 2.71 -4.83 -12.11
CA ILE A 68 3.99 -4.82 -12.85
C ILE A 68 5.04 -5.67 -12.14
N ALA A 69 5.19 -5.51 -10.81
CA ALA A 69 6.11 -6.30 -10.01
C ALA A 69 5.76 -7.81 -10.06
N LEU A 70 4.48 -8.16 -9.94
CA LEU A 70 4.01 -9.54 -10.03
C LEU A 70 4.31 -10.14 -11.42
N PHE A 71 4.03 -9.41 -12.50
CA PHE A 71 4.33 -9.87 -13.86
C PHE A 71 5.84 -10.01 -14.09
N SER A 72 6.64 -9.11 -13.53
CA SER A 72 8.11 -9.18 -13.55
C SER A 72 8.63 -10.45 -12.88
N ASP A 73 8.15 -10.76 -11.67
CA ASP A 73 8.59 -11.95 -10.94
C ASP A 73 8.13 -13.25 -11.61
N ALA A 74 6.90 -13.26 -12.14
CA ALA A 74 6.40 -14.36 -12.94
C ALA A 74 7.27 -14.56 -14.19
N SER A 75 7.56 -13.49 -14.94
CA SER A 75 8.24 -13.57 -16.22
C SER A 75 9.73 -13.84 -16.15
N GLY A 76 10.42 -13.50 -15.06
CA GLY A 76 11.87 -13.66 -14.92
C GLY A 76 12.34 -14.92 -14.19
N ALA A 77 11.51 -15.52 -13.34
CA ALA A 77 11.91 -16.65 -12.49
C ALA A 77 10.94 -17.85 -12.48
N VAL A 78 9.66 -17.65 -12.81
CA VAL A 78 8.62 -18.69 -12.73
C VAL A 78 8.28 -19.28 -14.11
N LEU A 79 8.42 -18.50 -15.18
CA LEU A 79 8.23 -18.96 -16.55
C LEU A 79 9.47 -19.67 -17.11
N ASP A 80 9.24 -20.63 -18.00
CA ASP A 80 10.30 -21.22 -18.81
C ASP A 80 10.99 -20.14 -19.66
N LYS A 81 12.31 -20.25 -19.85
CA LYS A 81 13.15 -19.32 -20.64
C LYS A 81 12.57 -18.94 -22.00
N LYS A 82 11.79 -19.82 -22.62
CA LYS A 82 11.13 -19.58 -23.90
C LYS A 82 10.00 -18.54 -23.83
N PHE A 83 9.41 -18.32 -22.65
CA PHE A 83 8.28 -17.44 -22.40
C PHE A 83 8.62 -16.28 -21.47
N GLU A 84 9.90 -16.09 -21.12
CA GLU A 84 10.37 -14.94 -20.36
C GLU A 84 10.04 -13.63 -21.11
N SER A 85 9.48 -12.67 -20.39
CA SER A 85 9.31 -11.30 -20.87
C SER A 85 10.24 -10.40 -20.07
N LYS A 86 11.39 -10.08 -20.68
CA LYS A 86 12.40 -9.16 -20.11
C LYS A 86 11.85 -7.74 -19.90
N ASP A 87 10.86 -7.37 -20.71
CA ASP A 87 10.28 -6.03 -20.69
C ASP A 87 9.66 -5.69 -19.33
N PHE A 88 8.99 -6.65 -18.67
CA PHE A 88 8.41 -6.41 -17.34
C PHE A 88 9.45 -6.37 -16.23
N ALA A 89 10.48 -7.23 -16.31
CA ALA A 89 11.58 -7.21 -15.35
C ALA A 89 12.31 -5.87 -15.37
N GLU A 90 12.63 -5.36 -16.56
CA GLU A 90 13.25 -4.05 -16.72
C GLU A 90 12.31 -2.90 -16.36
N LEU A 91 11.00 -3.06 -16.56
CA LEU A 91 9.99 -2.05 -16.22
C LEU A 91 9.83 -1.89 -14.70
N ALA A 92 9.79 -2.98 -13.94
CA ALA A 92 9.65 -2.94 -12.48
C ALA A 92 10.77 -2.13 -11.80
N ASP A 93 11.96 -2.13 -12.38
CA ASP A 93 13.11 -1.40 -11.85
C ASP A 93 13.20 0.06 -12.38
N LYS A 94 12.23 0.51 -13.19
CA LYS A 94 12.13 1.92 -13.63
C LYS A 94 11.58 2.82 -12.52
N PRO A 95 11.84 4.13 -12.62
CA PRO A 95 11.27 5.11 -11.69
C PRO A 95 9.74 5.06 -11.65
N ALA A 96 9.14 5.43 -10.52
CA ALA A 96 7.68 5.49 -10.39
C ALA A 96 7.01 6.40 -11.45
N SER A 97 7.71 7.43 -11.95
CA SER A 97 7.24 8.31 -13.05
C SER A 97 7.08 7.59 -14.40
N ALA A 98 7.59 6.35 -14.54
CA ALA A 98 7.32 5.53 -15.71
C ALA A 98 5.87 5.00 -15.74
N ILE A 99 5.14 5.07 -14.62
CA ILE A 99 3.72 4.76 -14.57
C ILE A 99 2.92 5.88 -15.25
N ALA A 100 2.11 5.52 -16.24
CA ALA A 100 1.25 6.48 -16.91
C ALA A 100 0.31 7.18 -15.91
N GLY A 101 0.38 8.51 -15.85
CA GLY A 101 -0.38 9.33 -14.91
C GLY A 101 0.37 9.75 -13.65
N VAL A 102 1.56 9.19 -13.38
CA VAL A 102 2.46 9.66 -12.33
C VAL A 102 3.44 10.66 -12.94
N SER A 103 3.40 11.92 -12.50
CA SER A 103 4.36 12.92 -12.97
C SER A 103 5.72 12.76 -12.30
N GLU A 104 6.77 13.38 -12.86
CA GLU A 104 8.08 13.49 -12.21
C GLU A 104 7.98 14.19 -10.84
N GLY A 105 7.03 15.13 -10.69
CA GLY A 105 6.76 15.79 -9.41
C GLY A 105 6.20 14.80 -8.38
N ASP A 106 5.24 13.97 -8.78
CA ASP A 106 4.61 12.98 -7.90
C ASP A 106 5.61 11.88 -7.51
N ALA A 107 6.44 11.44 -8.44
CA ALA A 107 7.52 10.50 -8.16
C ALA A 107 8.57 11.09 -7.20
N ALA A 108 8.89 12.39 -7.32
CA ALA A 108 9.77 13.05 -6.37
C ALA A 108 9.15 13.15 -4.97
N LEU A 109 7.84 13.33 -4.86
CA LEU A 109 7.12 13.30 -3.59
C LEU A 109 7.15 11.89 -2.98
N LEU A 110 6.93 10.83 -3.76
CA LEU A 110 7.08 9.43 -3.31
C LEU A 110 8.46 9.12 -2.74
N LYS A 111 9.51 9.56 -3.45
CA LYS A 111 10.89 9.40 -2.99
C LYS A 111 11.10 10.11 -1.66
N LYS A 112 10.61 11.34 -1.55
CA LYS A 112 10.76 12.17 -0.34
C LYS A 112 10.01 11.58 0.85
N SER A 113 8.77 11.12 0.65
CA SER A 113 7.87 10.72 1.74
C SER A 113 8.11 9.28 2.20
N LEU A 114 8.18 8.34 1.25
CA LEU A 114 8.23 6.92 1.55
C LEU A 114 9.55 6.25 1.14
N GLY A 115 10.49 7.01 0.58
CA GLY A 115 11.77 6.47 0.09
C GLY A 115 11.60 5.60 -1.16
N ILE A 116 10.56 5.84 -1.96
CA ILE A 116 10.21 5.04 -3.13
C ILE A 116 10.79 5.69 -4.38
N ASP A 117 11.75 5.02 -5.01
CA ASP A 117 12.35 5.45 -6.27
C ASP A 117 11.76 4.70 -7.46
N SER A 118 11.49 3.39 -7.31
CA SER A 118 11.07 2.51 -8.40
C SER A 118 9.64 1.98 -8.30
N ILE A 119 9.12 1.46 -9.41
CA ILE A 119 7.83 0.76 -9.46
C ILE A 119 7.83 -0.43 -8.49
N ARG A 120 8.91 -1.21 -8.44
CA ARG A 120 9.04 -2.35 -7.52
C ARG A 120 9.01 -1.90 -6.05
N GLU A 121 9.69 -0.81 -5.71
CA GLU A 121 9.66 -0.27 -4.33
C GLU A 121 8.30 0.27 -3.94
N LEU A 122 7.53 0.82 -4.90
CA LEU A 122 6.13 1.21 -4.65
C LEU A 122 5.27 -0.02 -4.37
N ALA A 123 5.45 -1.08 -5.17
CA ALA A 123 4.71 -2.34 -5.03
C ALA A 123 4.95 -3.02 -3.67
N ASP A 124 6.21 -3.08 -3.25
CA ASP A 124 6.65 -3.80 -2.05
C ASP A 124 6.69 -2.91 -0.79
N ASN A 125 6.21 -1.67 -0.90
CA ASN A 125 6.31 -0.72 0.20
C ASN A 125 5.56 -1.22 1.45
N LYS A 126 6.24 -1.26 2.59
CA LYS A 126 5.65 -1.79 3.84
C LYS A 126 4.37 -1.07 4.26
N TYR A 127 4.24 0.23 3.99
CA TYR A 127 3.08 1.02 4.39
C TYR A 127 1.86 0.70 3.51
N VAL A 128 2.10 0.46 2.21
CA VAL A 128 1.10 -0.09 1.30
C VAL A 128 0.62 -1.46 1.80
N LEU A 129 1.55 -2.35 2.16
CA LEU A 129 1.19 -3.70 2.63
C LEU A 129 0.40 -3.66 3.96
N VAL A 130 0.76 -2.75 4.88
CA VAL A 130 0.00 -2.54 6.11
C VAL A 130 -1.41 -2.06 5.79
N ALA A 131 -1.55 -1.06 4.92
CA ALA A 131 -2.85 -0.51 4.56
C ALA A 131 -3.77 -1.57 3.91
N GLN A 132 -3.24 -2.34 2.95
CA GLN A 132 -3.98 -3.41 2.29
C GLN A 132 -4.38 -4.53 3.27
N ALA A 133 -3.47 -4.94 4.15
CA ALA A 133 -3.80 -5.94 5.16
C ALA A 133 -4.88 -5.44 6.14
N THR A 134 -4.86 -4.15 6.49
CA THR A 134 -5.92 -3.53 7.31
C THR A 134 -7.27 -3.61 6.62
N VAL A 135 -7.36 -3.19 5.35
CA VAL A 135 -8.60 -3.23 4.56
C VAL A 135 -9.11 -4.66 4.38
N THR A 136 -8.25 -5.61 4.01
CA THR A 136 -8.65 -7.02 3.85
C THR A 136 -9.16 -7.63 5.17
N LEU A 137 -8.55 -7.30 6.31
CA LEU A 137 -9.07 -7.75 7.60
C LEU A 137 -10.40 -7.08 7.95
N ALA A 138 -10.58 -5.81 7.60
CA ALA A 138 -11.84 -5.10 7.80
C ALA A 138 -12.98 -5.71 6.98
N GLU A 139 -12.74 -6.05 5.71
CA GLU A 139 -13.71 -6.77 4.86
C GLU A 139 -14.12 -8.11 5.47
N LEU A 140 -13.15 -8.87 6.00
CA LEU A 140 -13.43 -10.13 6.68
C LEU A 140 -14.29 -9.93 7.94
N VAL A 141 -13.96 -8.92 8.76
CA VAL A 141 -14.74 -8.59 9.96
C VAL A 141 -16.16 -8.18 9.57
N GLN A 142 -16.33 -7.38 8.52
CA GLN A 142 -17.64 -6.98 8.03
C GLN A 142 -18.47 -8.17 7.54
N CYS A 143 -17.87 -9.09 6.78
CA CYS A 143 -18.52 -10.33 6.35
C CYS A 143 -19.04 -11.16 7.54
N ILE A 144 -18.23 -11.29 8.60
CA ILE A 144 -18.63 -12.02 9.81
C ILE A 144 -19.79 -11.32 10.54
N ILE A 145 -19.78 -9.99 10.59
CA ILE A 145 -20.88 -9.21 11.19
C ILE A 145 -22.16 -9.44 10.39
N ASP A 146 -22.08 -9.33 9.07
CA ASP A 146 -23.22 -9.47 8.16
C ASP A 146 -23.80 -10.90 8.17
N ASP A 147 -22.99 -11.93 8.44
CA ASP A 147 -23.44 -13.33 8.58
C ASP A 147 -24.06 -13.66 9.96
N ILE A 148 -23.87 -12.80 10.97
CA ILE A 148 -24.33 -13.03 12.35
C ILE A 148 -25.69 -12.36 12.63
N PHE A 149 -26.19 -11.52 11.72
CA PHE A 149 -27.48 -10.82 11.82
C PHE A 149 -28.42 -11.14 10.65
#